data_AF-A0A379VP20-F1
#
_entry.id   AF-A0A379VP20-F1
#
_cell.length_a   1.000
_cell.length_b   1.000
_cell.length_c   1.000
_cell.angle_alpha   90.00
_cell.angle_beta   90.00
_cell.angle_gamma   90.00
#
_symmetry.space_group_name_H-M   'P 1'
#
loop_
_entity.id
_entity.type
_entity.pdbx_description
1 polymer ?
#
loop_
_entity_poly.entity_id
_entity_poly.type
_entity_poly.pdbx_seq_one_letter_code
_entity_poly.pdbx_strand_id
1 'polypeptide(L)'
;MTINTCQQVGAELTSRAAFSLNVRAFLLIKDKKVFCSSATGAMNMPLQQLVPDIDIRKDVAMAILPGTPMMPNKPTMVIWYRNPLLNDSGVFTSLNINLTPYLLYTTRQDDFNGIALIVGNTALSTFSSRLLAVAELPGTPSRQATINGLPLKIQLYADSWNLQ
;
A
#
# COMPACT_ATOMS: atom_id res chain seq x y z
N MET A 1 27.64 9.24 -2.07
CA MET A 1 26.86 8.09 -2.59
C MET A 1 26.59 8.36 -4.06
N THR A 2 26.98 7.46 -4.94
CA THR A 2 26.81 7.62 -6.40
C THR A 2 25.32 7.63 -6.74
N ILE A 3 24.93 8.61 -7.56
CA ILE A 3 23.60 8.62 -8.18
C ILE A 3 23.63 7.49 -9.21
N ASN A 4 23.18 6.30 -8.83
CA ASN A 4 23.15 5.19 -9.75
C ASN A 4 22.05 5.42 -10.80
N THR A 5 22.37 5.22 -12.08
CA THR A 5 21.37 5.30 -13.16
C THR A 5 20.43 4.10 -13.09
N CYS A 6 19.25 4.19 -13.70
CA CYS A 6 18.35 3.03 -13.72
C CYS A 6 18.98 1.79 -14.38
N GLN A 7 19.88 1.97 -15.35
CA GLN A 7 20.64 0.86 -15.96
C GLN A 7 21.53 0.14 -14.94
N GLN A 8 22.09 0.84 -13.97
CA GLN A 8 22.99 0.26 -12.97
C GLN A 8 22.25 -0.51 -11.87
N VAL A 9 21.01 -0.12 -11.54
CA VAL A 9 20.25 -0.71 -10.42
C VAL A 9 19.06 -1.55 -10.84
N GLY A 10 18.66 -1.49 -12.12
CA GLY A 10 17.43 -2.10 -12.61
C GLY A 10 17.35 -3.59 -12.33
N ALA A 11 18.40 -4.35 -12.65
CA ALA A 11 18.43 -5.81 -12.45
C ALA A 11 18.25 -6.20 -10.97
N GLU A 12 18.95 -5.50 -10.06
CA GLU A 12 18.82 -5.71 -8.61
C GLU A 12 17.41 -5.34 -8.13
N LEU A 13 16.86 -4.23 -8.61
CA LEU A 13 15.54 -3.77 -8.23
C LEU A 13 14.45 -4.75 -8.68
N THR A 14 14.56 -5.29 -9.91
CA THR A 14 13.69 -6.34 -10.44
C THR A 14 13.83 -7.63 -9.63
N SER A 15 15.05 -8.06 -9.32
CA SER A 15 15.31 -9.24 -8.48
C SER A 15 14.63 -9.11 -7.11
N ARG A 16 14.84 -7.98 -6.42
CA ARG A 16 14.20 -7.72 -5.13
C ARG A 16 12.68 -7.75 -5.23
N ALA A 17 12.10 -7.15 -6.26
CA ALA A 17 10.65 -7.17 -6.45
C ALA A 17 10.14 -8.60 -6.68
N ALA A 18 10.86 -9.41 -7.47
CA ALA A 18 10.49 -10.79 -7.77
C ALA A 18 10.50 -11.71 -6.53
N PHE A 19 11.41 -11.47 -5.58
CA PHE A 19 11.54 -12.28 -4.36
C PHE A 19 10.88 -11.68 -3.11
N SER A 20 10.23 -10.52 -3.23
CA SER A 20 9.51 -9.89 -2.12
C SER A 20 8.03 -10.25 -2.18
N LEU A 21 7.56 -11.04 -1.22
CA LEU A 21 6.15 -11.42 -1.14
C LEU A 21 5.24 -10.18 -1.15
N ASN A 22 4.20 -10.24 -1.97
CA ASN A 22 3.21 -9.18 -2.17
C ASN A 22 3.73 -7.87 -2.77
N VAL A 23 5.01 -7.72 -3.11
CA VAL A 23 5.46 -6.53 -3.84
C VAL A 23 4.99 -6.61 -5.30
N ARG A 24 4.43 -5.51 -5.82
CA ARG A 24 4.12 -5.34 -7.25
C ARG A 24 5.29 -4.68 -7.98
N ALA A 25 5.81 -3.59 -7.41
CA ALA A 25 6.95 -2.88 -7.97
C ALA A 25 7.63 -2.01 -6.90
N PHE A 26 8.95 -1.87 -7.03
CA PHE A 26 9.73 -0.82 -6.40
C PHE A 26 10.00 0.29 -7.40
N LEU A 27 9.85 1.53 -6.95
CA LEU A 27 10.14 2.75 -7.68
C LEU A 27 11.19 3.54 -6.92
N LEU A 28 12.27 3.92 -7.59
CA LEU A 28 13.27 4.82 -7.03
C LEU A 28 12.96 6.25 -7.42
N ILE A 29 12.92 7.11 -6.40
CA ILE A 29 12.52 8.51 -6.52
C ILE A 29 13.75 9.38 -6.29
N LYS A 30 13.96 10.33 -7.20
CA LYS A 30 14.98 11.36 -7.09
C LYS A 30 14.36 12.70 -7.48
N ASP A 31 14.51 13.71 -6.64
CA ASP A 31 14.01 15.07 -6.89
C ASP A 31 12.52 15.06 -7.28
N LYS A 32 11.68 14.34 -6.50
CA LYS A 32 10.23 14.14 -6.72
C LYS A 32 9.85 13.32 -7.96
N LYS A 33 10.81 12.84 -8.74
CA LYS A 33 10.58 12.08 -9.96
C LYS A 33 10.94 10.61 -9.81
N VAL A 34 10.10 9.75 -10.35
CA VAL A 34 10.43 8.35 -10.59
C VAL A 34 11.49 8.29 -11.69
N PHE A 35 12.68 7.79 -11.36
CA PHE A 35 13.75 7.59 -12.33
C PHE A 35 13.95 6.13 -12.72
N CYS A 36 13.52 5.19 -11.86
CA CYS A 36 13.65 3.76 -12.12
C CYS A 36 12.50 2.97 -11.49
N SER A 37 12.04 1.95 -12.19
CA SER A 37 10.99 1.02 -11.80
C SER A 37 11.47 -0.41 -11.97
N SER A 38 11.20 -1.25 -10.97
CA SER A 38 11.50 -2.69 -11.03
C SER A 38 10.71 -3.42 -12.12
N ALA A 39 9.59 -2.84 -12.55
CA ALA A 39 8.66 -3.45 -13.49
C ALA A 39 8.77 -2.87 -14.91
N THR A 40 9.02 -1.57 -15.03
CA THR A 40 9.00 -0.84 -16.31
C THR A 40 10.34 -0.22 -16.69
N GLY A 41 11.38 -0.39 -15.86
CA GLY A 41 12.71 0.13 -16.13
C GLY A 41 12.80 1.65 -15.95
N ALA A 42 13.55 2.30 -16.83
CA ALA A 42 13.82 3.74 -16.75
C ALA A 42 12.53 4.54 -16.90
N MET A 43 12.36 5.55 -16.05
CA MET A 43 11.20 6.45 -16.06
C MET A 43 11.65 7.89 -15.89
N ASN A 44 10.78 8.83 -16.25
CA ASN A 44 10.95 10.25 -15.97
C ASN A 44 9.58 10.87 -15.73
N MET A 45 8.99 10.55 -14.59
CA MET A 45 7.62 10.93 -14.26
C MET A 45 7.57 11.51 -12.83
N PRO A 46 6.87 12.64 -12.58
CA PRO A 46 6.62 13.10 -11.22
C PRO A 46 5.87 12.05 -10.40
N LEU A 47 6.29 11.80 -9.16
CA LEU A 47 5.64 10.84 -8.27
C LEU A 47 4.15 11.17 -8.07
N GLN A 48 3.79 12.45 -8.03
CA GLN A 48 2.42 12.93 -7.87
C GLN A 48 1.49 12.49 -9.02
N GLN A 49 2.01 12.14 -10.19
CA GLN A 49 1.18 11.57 -11.27
C GLN A 49 0.76 10.14 -10.98
N LEU A 50 1.55 9.42 -10.16
CA LEU A 50 1.21 8.06 -9.72
C LEU A 50 0.38 8.09 -8.42
N VAL A 51 0.67 9.04 -7.54
CA VAL A 51 0.08 9.14 -6.20
C VAL A 51 -0.11 10.61 -5.84
N PRO A 52 -1.22 11.24 -6.26
CA PRO A 52 -1.40 12.68 -6.10
C PRO A 52 -1.30 13.16 -4.66
N ASP A 53 -1.84 12.40 -3.71
CA ASP A 53 -2.07 12.86 -2.34
C ASP A 53 -0.98 12.42 -1.34
N ILE A 54 0.13 11.83 -1.80
CA ILE A 54 1.16 11.33 -0.87
C ILE A 54 2.07 12.45 -0.36
N ASP A 55 2.14 12.60 0.97
CA ASP A 55 3.03 13.58 1.60
C ASP A 55 4.45 13.04 1.71
N ILE A 56 5.28 13.35 0.71
CA ILE A 56 6.69 12.93 0.64
C ILE A 56 7.59 13.56 1.71
N ARG A 57 7.10 14.57 2.46
CA ARG A 57 7.87 15.20 3.53
C ARG A 57 7.95 14.30 4.76
N LYS A 58 7.01 13.37 4.92
CA LYS A 58 7.03 12.36 5.98
C LYS A 58 8.09 11.31 5.71
N ASP A 59 8.66 10.75 6.77
CA ASP A 59 9.63 9.65 6.67
C ASP A 59 8.97 8.40 6.08
N VAL A 60 7.73 8.14 6.48
CA VAL A 60 6.88 7.09 5.93
C VAL A 60 5.50 7.67 5.62
N ALA A 61 4.99 7.40 4.43
CA ALA A 61 3.62 7.70 4.03
C ALA A 61 3.01 6.52 3.29
N MET A 62 1.69 6.37 3.35
CA MET A 62 0.98 5.31 2.64
C MET A 62 -0.28 5.85 1.98
N ALA A 63 -0.75 5.13 0.97
CA ALA A 63 -2.09 5.31 0.39
C ALA A 63 -2.65 3.97 -0.08
N ILE A 64 -3.97 3.92 -0.25
CA ILE A 64 -4.65 2.85 -1.00
C ILE A 64 -5.15 3.48 -2.29
N LEU A 65 -4.72 2.92 -3.42
CA LEU A 65 -5.09 3.40 -4.75
C LEU A 65 -6.08 2.44 -5.40
N PRO A 66 -7.04 2.95 -6.19
CA PRO A 66 -7.96 2.09 -6.95
C PRO A 66 -7.23 1.25 -8.01
N GLY A 67 -6.06 1.73 -8.46
CA GLY A 67 -5.15 1.03 -9.35
C GLY A 67 -3.92 1.88 -9.66
N THR A 68 -3.09 1.40 -10.58
CA THR A 68 -1.94 2.15 -11.13
C THR A 68 -2.11 2.30 -12.63
N PRO A 69 -1.37 3.18 -13.33
CA PRO A 69 -1.49 3.31 -14.78
C PRO A 69 -1.33 1.98 -15.55
N MET A 70 -0.47 1.07 -15.06
CA MET A 70 -0.28 -0.25 -15.66
C MET A 70 -1.29 -1.31 -15.20
N MET A 71 -1.98 -1.08 -14.08
CA MET A 71 -3.02 -1.96 -13.52
C MET A 71 -4.18 -1.13 -12.96
N PRO A 72 -4.98 -0.47 -13.82
CA PRO A 72 -5.94 0.57 -13.39
C PRO A 72 -7.11 0.03 -12.59
N ASN A 73 -7.48 -1.24 -12.79
CA ASN A 73 -8.67 -1.86 -12.18
C ASN A 73 -8.34 -2.78 -11.00
N LYS A 74 -7.12 -2.72 -10.47
CA LYS A 74 -6.68 -3.59 -9.37
C LYS A 74 -6.13 -2.76 -8.22
N PRO A 75 -6.88 -2.61 -7.10
CA PRO A 75 -6.44 -1.83 -5.97
C PRO A 75 -5.06 -2.24 -5.46
N THR A 76 -4.29 -1.27 -4.97
CA THR A 76 -2.93 -1.49 -4.45
C THR A 76 -2.71 -0.64 -3.20
N MET A 77 -1.94 -1.18 -2.26
CA MET A 77 -1.36 -0.35 -1.20
C MET A 77 -0.05 0.20 -1.72
N VAL A 78 0.26 1.42 -1.36
CA VAL A 78 1.55 1.99 -1.64
C VAL A 78 2.19 2.54 -0.39
N ILE A 79 3.52 2.46 -0.34
CA ILE A 79 4.33 2.95 0.78
C ILE A 79 5.47 3.80 0.22
N TRP A 80 5.58 5.00 0.75
CA TRP A 80 6.72 5.89 0.58
C TRP A 80 7.67 5.74 1.76
N TYR A 81 8.95 5.61 1.47
CA TYR A 81 10.05 5.69 2.42
C TYR A 81 11.02 6.78 1.98
N ARG A 82 11.14 7.83 2.78
CA ARG A 82 12.06 8.94 2.53
C ARG A 82 13.51 8.51 2.73
N ASN A 83 14.40 8.96 1.86
CA ASN A 83 15.83 8.91 2.12
C ASN A 83 16.22 10.15 2.94
N PRO A 84 16.73 10.00 4.19
CA PRO A 84 17.07 11.15 5.02
C PRO A 84 18.30 11.93 4.53
N LEU A 85 19.12 11.33 3.66
CA LEU A 85 20.36 11.91 3.14
C LEU A 85 20.17 12.64 1.81
N LEU A 86 19.00 12.48 1.16
CA LEU A 86 18.71 13.06 -0.15
C LEU A 86 17.36 13.79 -0.10
N ASN A 87 17.35 15.05 -0.55
CA ASN A 87 16.11 15.84 -0.59
C ASN A 87 15.10 15.22 -1.57
N ASP A 88 13.83 15.20 -1.16
CA ASP A 88 12.69 14.78 -1.99
C ASP A 88 12.91 13.47 -2.76
N SER A 89 13.66 12.55 -2.14
CA SER A 89 14.16 11.32 -2.73
C SER A 89 13.91 10.15 -1.78
N GLY A 90 13.78 8.95 -2.31
CA GLY A 90 13.35 7.80 -1.52
C GLY A 90 12.95 6.61 -2.36
N VAL A 91 12.32 5.64 -1.70
CA VAL A 91 11.78 4.44 -2.33
C VAL A 91 10.27 4.46 -2.19
N PHE A 92 9.60 4.16 -3.29
CA PHE A 92 8.18 3.97 -3.31
C PHE A 92 7.86 2.53 -3.70
N THR A 93 7.06 1.86 -2.88
CA THR A 93 6.74 0.44 -3.04
C THR A 93 5.25 0.28 -3.24
N SER A 94 4.87 -0.48 -4.26
CA SER A 94 3.48 -0.90 -4.46
C SER A 94 3.31 -2.34 -4.01
N LEU A 95 2.21 -2.63 -3.31
CA LEU A 95 1.89 -3.91 -2.71
C LEU A 95 0.56 -4.44 -3.23
N ASN A 96 0.53 -5.76 -3.47
CA ASN A 96 -0.69 -6.53 -3.62
C ASN A 96 -1.41 -6.56 -2.28
N ILE A 97 -2.67 -6.12 -2.28
CA ILE A 97 -3.59 -6.37 -1.18
C ILE A 97 -4.63 -7.37 -1.70
N ASN A 98 -4.90 -8.43 -0.94
CA ASN A 98 -5.95 -9.38 -1.25
C ASN A 98 -6.68 -9.79 0.03
N LEU A 99 -7.92 -9.33 0.18
CA LEU A 99 -8.78 -9.71 1.30
C LEU A 99 -9.70 -10.89 0.98
N THR A 100 -9.71 -11.40 -0.26
CA THR A 100 -10.58 -12.51 -0.68
C THR A 100 -10.45 -13.75 0.21
N PRO A 101 -9.25 -14.18 0.65
CA PRO A 101 -9.14 -15.33 1.56
C PRO A 101 -9.91 -15.14 2.88
N TYR A 102 -10.04 -13.89 3.36
CA TYR A 102 -10.76 -13.57 4.61
C TYR A 102 -12.28 -13.65 4.46
N LEU A 103 -12.81 -13.58 3.23
CA LEU A 103 -14.24 -13.81 2.97
C LEU A 103 -14.67 -15.24 3.34
N LEU A 104 -13.76 -16.22 3.20
CA LEU A 104 -14.07 -17.60 3.60
C LEU A 104 -14.11 -17.74 5.13
N TYR A 105 -13.35 -16.93 5.86
CA TYR A 105 -13.38 -16.92 7.32
C TYR A 105 -14.67 -16.30 7.85
N THR A 106 -15.16 -15.22 7.24
CA THR A 106 -16.46 -14.61 7.63
C THR A 106 -17.64 -15.53 7.39
N THR A 107 -17.52 -16.47 6.43
CA THR A 107 -18.59 -17.46 6.18
C THR A 107 -18.54 -18.69 7.08
N ARG A 108 -17.42 -18.93 7.78
CA ARG A 108 -17.21 -20.17 8.57
C ARG A 108 -17.25 -19.95 10.07
N GLN A 109 -17.00 -18.73 10.53
CA GLN A 109 -17.06 -18.36 11.94
C GLN A 109 -18.30 -17.49 12.11
N ASP A 110 -19.33 -18.02 12.78
CA ASP A 110 -20.62 -17.32 12.96
C ASP A 110 -20.46 -15.93 13.61
N ASP A 111 -19.36 -15.72 14.31
CA ASP A 111 -19.08 -14.50 15.07
C ASP A 111 -18.16 -13.50 14.35
N PHE A 112 -17.59 -13.80 13.17
CA PHE A 112 -16.67 -12.89 12.46
C PHE A 112 -17.31 -12.29 11.20
N ASN A 113 -17.59 -10.99 11.23
CA ASN A 113 -18.33 -10.31 10.17
C ASN A 113 -17.40 -9.72 9.10
N GLY A 114 -16.17 -9.32 9.45
CA GLY A 114 -15.26 -8.79 8.44
C GLY A 114 -14.00 -8.08 8.94
N ILE A 115 -13.20 -7.63 7.99
CA ILE A 115 -11.96 -6.87 8.18
C ILE A 115 -11.94 -5.62 7.31
N ALA A 116 -11.32 -4.55 7.81
CA ALA A 116 -10.99 -3.37 7.03
C ALA A 116 -9.53 -2.95 7.26
N LEU A 117 -8.82 -2.66 6.16
CA LEU A 117 -7.50 -2.03 6.14
C LEU A 117 -7.68 -0.56 5.77
N ILE A 118 -7.17 0.34 6.61
CA ILE A 118 -7.45 1.77 6.54
C ILE A 118 -6.16 2.57 6.46
N VAL A 119 -6.07 3.46 5.48
CA VAL A 119 -5.00 4.44 5.31
C VAL A 119 -5.62 5.79 5.00
N GLY A 120 -5.42 6.78 5.89
CA GLY A 120 -6.08 8.07 5.78
C GLY A 120 -7.61 7.91 5.84
N ASN A 121 -8.30 8.42 4.82
CA ASN A 121 -9.75 8.30 4.68
C ASN A 121 -10.19 7.14 3.77
N THR A 122 -9.26 6.33 3.26
CA THR A 122 -9.57 5.23 2.34
C THR A 122 -9.48 3.90 3.06
N ALA A 123 -10.45 3.02 2.80
CA ALA A 123 -10.52 1.66 3.33
C ALA A 123 -10.66 0.63 2.22
N LEU A 124 -9.97 -0.50 2.39
CA LEU A 124 -10.24 -1.75 1.69
C LEU A 124 -10.86 -2.72 2.71
N SER A 125 -12.00 -3.32 2.39
CA SER A 125 -12.73 -4.16 3.34
C SER A 125 -13.37 -5.37 2.69
N THR A 126 -13.65 -6.41 3.49
CA THR A 126 -14.46 -7.56 3.08
C THR A 126 -15.94 -7.23 2.86
N PHE A 127 -16.43 -6.09 3.33
CA PHE A 127 -17.83 -5.67 3.13
C PHE A 127 -18.13 -5.14 1.72
N SER A 128 -17.10 -4.90 0.91
CA SER A 128 -17.27 -4.31 -0.42
C SER A 128 -16.21 -4.82 -1.39
N SER A 129 -16.59 -4.91 -2.67
CA SER A 129 -15.64 -5.16 -3.77
C SER A 129 -14.92 -3.90 -4.24
N ARG A 130 -15.32 -2.71 -3.77
CA ARG A 130 -14.69 -1.42 -4.08
C ARG A 130 -13.98 -0.82 -2.86
N LEU A 131 -13.17 0.21 -3.12
CA LEU A 131 -12.67 1.07 -2.06
C LEU A 131 -13.82 1.86 -1.42
N LEU A 132 -13.72 2.03 -0.10
CA LEU A 132 -14.67 2.76 0.71
C LEU A 132 -13.98 3.98 1.32
N ALA A 133 -14.72 5.06 1.51
CA ALA A 133 -14.36 6.04 2.52
C ALA A 133 -14.53 5.43 3.92
N VAL A 134 -13.74 5.87 4.91
CA VAL A 134 -13.85 5.35 6.29
C VAL A 134 -15.26 5.54 6.87
N ALA A 135 -15.95 6.62 6.50
CA ALA A 135 -17.32 6.90 6.91
C ALA A 135 -18.37 5.93 6.33
N GLU A 136 -18.03 5.18 5.28
CA GLU A 136 -18.89 4.16 4.67
C GLU A 136 -18.72 2.78 5.33
N LEU A 137 -17.76 2.62 6.26
CA LEU A 137 -17.56 1.35 6.97
C LEU A 137 -18.73 1.10 7.95
N PRO A 138 -19.19 -0.16 8.07
CA PRO A 138 -20.37 -0.47 8.87
C PRO A 138 -20.07 -0.46 10.37
N GLY A 139 -20.96 0.15 11.15
CA GLY A 139 -20.99 -0.01 12.61
C GLY A 139 -19.70 0.37 13.33
N THR A 140 -19.46 -0.27 14.49
CA THR A 140 -18.26 -0.08 15.31
C THR A 140 -17.41 -1.35 15.26
N PRO A 141 -16.08 -1.26 15.04
CA PRO A 141 -15.24 -2.45 15.02
C PRO A 141 -15.09 -3.03 16.43
N SER A 142 -15.13 -4.35 16.53
CA SER A 142 -14.95 -5.08 17.79
C SER A 142 -13.50 -5.03 18.27
N ARG A 143 -12.54 -4.94 17.34
CA ARG A 143 -11.13 -4.67 17.61
C ARG A 143 -10.54 -3.74 16.56
N GLN A 144 -9.57 -2.93 16.99
CA GLN A 144 -8.74 -2.15 16.09
C GLN A 144 -7.28 -2.21 16.53
N ALA A 145 -6.38 -2.20 15.55
CA ALA A 145 -4.95 -2.10 15.77
C ALA A 145 -4.33 -1.13 14.78
N THR A 146 -3.28 -0.43 15.19
CA THR A 146 -2.40 0.32 14.30
C THR A 146 -1.10 -0.45 14.15
N ILE A 147 -0.56 -0.48 12.94
CA ILE A 147 0.73 -1.13 12.71
C ILE A 147 1.85 -0.16 13.08
N ASN A 148 2.68 -0.55 14.05
CA ASN A 148 3.79 0.29 14.50
C ASN A 148 4.70 0.67 13.32
N GLY A 149 5.01 1.96 13.22
CA GLY A 149 5.85 2.51 12.15
C GLY A 149 5.16 2.72 10.81
N LEU A 150 3.88 2.35 10.66
CA LEU A 150 3.11 2.54 9.43
C LEU A 150 1.82 3.31 9.69
N PRO A 151 1.42 4.25 8.81
CA PRO A 151 0.12 4.92 8.87
C PRO A 151 -1.01 4.00 8.37
N LEU A 152 -1.11 2.80 8.95
CA LEU A 152 -2.07 1.74 8.62
C LEU A 152 -2.83 1.32 9.88
N LYS A 153 -4.17 1.36 9.79
CA LYS A 153 -5.08 0.82 10.80
C LYS A 153 -5.77 -0.44 10.25
N ILE A 154 -5.92 -1.43 11.11
CA ILE A 154 -6.69 -2.64 10.85
C ILE A 154 -7.88 -2.64 11.80
N GLN A 155 -9.07 -2.88 11.27
CA GLN A 155 -10.29 -3.04 12.03
C GLN A 155 -10.87 -4.42 11.79
N LEU A 156 -11.35 -5.06 12.85
CA LEU A 156 -11.97 -6.36 12.85
C LEU A 156 -13.39 -6.23 13.42
N TYR A 157 -14.34 -6.85 12.74
CA TYR A 157 -15.76 -6.77 13.03
C TYR A 157 -16.26 -8.17 13.38
N ALA A 158 -16.94 -8.26 14.51
CA ALA A 158 -17.41 -9.51 15.11
C ALA A 158 -18.63 -9.26 16.01
N ASP A 159 -19.65 -10.11 15.94
CA ASP A 159 -20.86 -10.00 16.77
C ASP A 159 -20.60 -10.44 18.23
N SER A 160 -19.74 -11.43 18.44
CA SER A 160 -19.21 -11.80 19.75
C SER A 160 -17.73 -12.17 19.68
N TRP A 161 -16.90 -11.57 20.54
CA TRP A 161 -15.50 -11.96 20.66
C TRP A 161 -15.30 -12.72 21.96
N ASN A 162 -15.38 -14.04 21.90
CA ASN A 162 -15.02 -14.87 23.05
C ASN A 162 -13.51 -14.76 23.28
N LEU A 163 -13.12 -14.08 24.36
CA LEU A 163 -11.78 -14.15 24.92
C LEU A 163 -11.68 -15.53 25.60
N GLN A 164 -11.27 -16.55 24.86
CA GLN A 164 -10.69 -17.75 25.45
C GLN A 164 -9.17 -17.61 25.44
#